data_AF-A0A7J6RJJ4-F1
#
_entry.id   AF-A0A7J6RJJ4-F1
#
_cell.length_a   1.000
_cell.length_b   1.000
_cell.length_c   1.000
_cell.angle_alpha   90.00
_cell.angle_beta   90.00
_cell.angle_gamma   90.00
#
_symmetry.space_group_name_H-M   'P 1'
#
loop_
_entity.id
_entity.type
_entity.pdbx_description
1 polymer ?
#
loop_
_entity_poly.entity_id
_entity_poly.type
_entity_poly.pdbx_seq_one_letter_code
_entity_poly.pdbx_strand_id
1 'polypeptide(L)'
;ATQKAEAKKLQVVVEDAEKEVSNHEKELKSVLSERDLLANQLSNREVEVRKLYEKIRLLESELRRGAASFNDLLKDRRSADKQLLDLRREIDEAKLHVAEGRTFIQQKMRLGKEIKAEVLKCSKLQQELERPMNVHRWRRLQSSDMQTFERLKRVRELQQRLIQAQEEVVKKEKEITAKESEFMSLKAALQKQPGPEIHDQILLLQQAVKDKQTQLTVLEMNMQEYRQQCHENSADVGRLRKQMKEMNDDFIEKSRESFPSRAPLLPSSDTNGEGNVSPLDFLGGSR
;
A
#
# COMPACT_ATOMS: atom_id res chain seq x y z
N ALA A 1 179.46 0.90 -72.39
CA ALA A 1 179.19 0.30 -71.06
C ALA A 1 178.21 1.15 -70.25
N THR A 2 178.50 2.45 -70.07
CA THR A 2 177.69 3.46 -69.35
C THR A 2 176.19 3.42 -69.64
N GLN A 3 175.76 3.54 -70.91
CA GLN A 3 174.34 3.53 -71.29
C GLN A 3 173.57 2.27 -70.83
N LYS A 4 174.22 1.10 -70.76
CA LYS A 4 173.59 -0.14 -70.24
C LYS A 4 173.36 -0.11 -68.72
N ALA A 5 174.13 0.69 -67.98
CA ALA A 5 173.94 0.89 -66.55
C ALA A 5 172.82 1.91 -66.26
N GLU A 6 172.73 2.97 -67.04
CA GLU A 6 171.63 3.95 -66.96
C GLU A 6 170.29 3.33 -67.36
N ALA A 7 170.24 2.54 -68.44
CA ALA A 7 169.03 1.80 -68.83
C ALA A 7 168.52 0.90 -67.69
N LYS A 8 169.41 0.22 -66.97
CA LYS A 8 169.04 -0.59 -65.78
C LYS A 8 168.54 0.26 -64.61
N LYS A 9 169.13 1.43 -64.35
CA LYS A 9 168.63 2.35 -63.31
C LYS A 9 167.24 2.87 -63.64
N LEU A 10 167.01 3.28 -64.89
CA LEU A 10 165.69 3.72 -65.37
C LEU A 10 164.66 2.59 -65.29
N GLN A 11 165.05 1.35 -65.64
CA GLN A 11 164.17 0.18 -65.52
C GLN A 11 163.72 -0.07 -64.07
N VAL A 12 164.62 0.04 -63.08
CA VAL A 12 164.26 -0.07 -61.65
C VAL A 12 163.32 1.06 -61.22
N VAL A 13 163.58 2.30 -61.64
CA VAL A 13 162.70 3.45 -61.33
C VAL A 13 161.31 3.28 -61.96
N VAL A 14 161.22 2.71 -63.16
CA VAL A 14 159.93 2.37 -63.80
C VAL A 14 159.23 1.25 -63.03
N GLU A 15 159.90 0.15 -62.69
CA GLU A 15 159.31 -0.93 -61.89
C GLU A 15 158.83 -0.46 -60.50
N ASP A 16 159.55 0.46 -59.86
CA ASP A 16 159.14 1.01 -58.56
C ASP A 16 157.96 1.98 -58.70
N ALA A 17 157.93 2.82 -59.74
CA ALA A 17 156.76 3.64 -60.05
C ALA A 17 155.53 2.80 -60.41
N GLU A 18 155.69 1.70 -61.15
CA GLU A 18 154.62 0.74 -61.46
C GLU A 18 154.09 0.04 -60.20
N LYS A 19 154.96 -0.26 -59.22
CA LYS A 19 154.55 -0.78 -57.90
C LYS A 19 153.76 0.27 -57.11
N GLU A 20 154.19 1.53 -57.10
CA GLU A 20 153.45 2.61 -56.41
C GLU A 20 152.07 2.84 -57.04
N VAL A 21 151.97 2.89 -58.37
CA VAL A 21 150.68 2.93 -59.09
C VAL A 21 149.81 1.74 -58.72
N SER A 22 150.36 0.52 -58.70
CA SER A 22 149.63 -0.69 -58.30
C SER A 22 149.14 -0.64 -56.84
N ASN A 23 149.88 0.01 -55.95
CA ASN A 23 149.50 0.17 -54.55
C ASN A 23 148.40 1.23 -54.39
N HIS A 24 148.55 2.40 -55.00
CA HIS A 24 147.51 3.44 -55.01
C HIS A 24 146.20 2.97 -55.67
N GLU A 25 146.26 2.12 -56.70
CA GLU A 25 145.07 1.47 -57.24
C GLU A 25 144.35 0.58 -56.22
N LYS A 26 145.07 -0.15 -55.36
CA LYS A 26 144.48 -1.00 -54.32
C LYS A 26 143.90 -0.16 -53.19
N GLU A 27 144.60 0.88 -52.77
CA GLU A 27 144.13 1.87 -51.79
C GLU A 27 142.84 2.53 -52.27
N LEU A 28 142.83 3.02 -53.53
CA LEU A 28 141.64 3.60 -54.15
C LEU A 28 140.47 2.60 -54.20
N LYS A 29 140.72 1.33 -54.53
CA LYS A 29 139.69 0.28 -54.53
C LYS A 29 139.15 0.03 -53.11
N SER A 30 140.00 0.04 -52.06
CA SER A 30 139.57 -0.05 -50.66
C SER A 30 138.66 1.12 -50.29
N VAL A 31 139.13 2.36 -50.51
CA VAL A 31 138.39 3.60 -50.20
C VAL A 31 137.05 3.66 -50.95
N LEU A 32 137.00 3.22 -52.21
CA LEU A 32 135.75 3.11 -52.96
C LEU A 32 134.79 2.08 -52.34
N SER A 33 135.28 0.91 -51.92
CA SER A 33 134.46 -0.10 -51.24
C SER A 33 133.94 0.38 -49.87
N GLU A 34 134.75 1.12 -49.12
CA GLU A 34 134.37 1.73 -47.84
C GLU A 34 133.30 2.82 -48.03
N ARG A 35 133.49 3.69 -49.04
CA ARG A 35 132.50 4.68 -49.47
C ARG A 35 131.17 4.00 -49.81
N ASP A 36 131.20 2.93 -50.59
CA ASP A 36 129.98 2.24 -51.04
C ASP A 36 129.29 1.49 -49.90
N LEU A 37 130.06 0.93 -48.96
CA LEU A 37 129.52 0.38 -47.72
C LEU A 37 128.83 1.46 -46.87
N LEU A 38 129.48 2.61 -46.67
CA LEU A 38 128.93 3.74 -45.91
C LEU A 38 127.69 4.34 -46.59
N ALA A 39 127.68 4.48 -47.92
CA ALA A 39 126.53 4.94 -48.68
C ALA A 39 125.32 4.00 -48.53
N ASN A 40 125.55 2.69 -48.59
CA ASN A 40 124.51 1.68 -48.34
C ASN A 40 124.00 1.72 -46.89
N GLN A 41 124.90 1.88 -45.90
CA GLN A 41 124.51 2.03 -44.50
C GLN A 41 123.69 3.30 -44.25
N LEU A 42 124.08 4.43 -44.86
CA LEU A 42 123.37 5.71 -44.76
C LEU A 42 121.96 5.59 -45.37
N SER A 43 121.86 5.05 -46.59
CA SER A 43 120.58 4.81 -47.27
C SER A 43 119.64 3.92 -46.45
N ASN A 44 120.15 2.83 -45.87
CA ASN A 44 119.38 1.98 -44.97
C ASN A 44 118.89 2.74 -43.72
N ARG A 45 119.74 3.58 -43.13
CA ARG A 45 119.38 4.40 -41.96
C ARG A 45 118.37 5.49 -42.28
N GLU A 46 118.44 6.12 -43.45
CA GLU A 46 117.41 7.06 -43.92
C GLU A 46 116.04 6.36 -44.07
N VAL A 47 116.02 5.13 -44.60
CA VAL A 47 114.80 4.33 -44.72
C VAL A 47 114.26 3.90 -43.34
N GLU A 48 115.13 3.50 -42.42
CA GLU A 48 114.75 3.19 -41.02
C GLU A 48 114.13 4.41 -40.32
N VAL A 49 114.79 5.57 -40.42
CA VAL A 49 114.30 6.84 -39.84
C VAL A 49 112.95 7.23 -40.43
N ARG A 50 112.76 7.09 -41.75
CA ARG A 50 111.46 7.36 -42.41
C ARG A 50 110.35 6.44 -41.88
N LYS A 51 110.61 5.14 -41.75
CA LYS A 51 109.67 4.17 -41.16
C LYS A 51 109.33 4.51 -39.71
N LEU A 52 110.28 5.00 -38.92
CA LEU A 52 110.04 5.43 -37.55
C LEU A 52 109.15 6.68 -37.48
N TYR A 53 109.37 7.69 -38.34
CA TYR A 53 108.49 8.86 -38.42
C TYR A 53 107.06 8.49 -38.86
N GLU A 54 106.91 7.60 -39.84
CA GLU A 54 105.59 7.08 -40.24
C GLU A 54 104.89 6.35 -39.09
N LYS A 55 105.61 5.50 -38.36
CA LYS A 55 105.09 4.80 -37.18
C LYS A 55 104.64 5.76 -36.07
N ILE A 56 105.44 6.80 -35.77
CA ILE A 56 105.08 7.84 -34.79
C ILE A 56 103.81 8.55 -35.24
N ARG A 57 103.73 8.98 -36.51
CA ARG A 57 102.56 9.65 -37.08
C ARG A 57 101.28 8.79 -37.01
N LEU A 58 101.39 7.49 -37.27
CA LEU A 58 100.27 6.55 -37.14
C LEU A 58 99.82 6.44 -35.68
N LEU A 59 100.75 6.19 -34.75
CA LEU A 59 100.46 6.08 -33.31
C LEU A 59 99.85 7.37 -32.74
N GLU A 60 100.30 8.55 -33.18
CA GLU A 60 99.67 9.82 -32.81
C GLU A 60 98.22 9.93 -33.32
N SER A 61 97.95 9.50 -34.56
CA SER A 61 96.59 9.53 -35.11
C SER A 61 95.66 8.54 -34.39
N GLU A 62 96.17 7.36 -34.03
CA GLU A 62 95.45 6.37 -33.22
C GLU A 62 95.19 6.89 -31.80
N LEU A 63 96.18 7.51 -31.16
CA LEU A 63 96.04 8.09 -29.83
C LEU A 63 95.01 9.24 -29.82
N ARG A 64 95.02 10.12 -30.82
CA ARG A 64 94.03 11.19 -30.97
C ARG A 64 92.62 10.63 -31.17
N ARG A 65 92.46 9.59 -32.00
CA ARG A 65 91.18 8.88 -32.21
C ARG A 65 90.69 8.19 -30.94
N GLY A 66 91.59 7.51 -30.21
CA GLY A 66 91.29 6.87 -28.93
C GLY A 66 90.88 7.87 -27.85
N ALA A 67 91.58 9.01 -27.76
CA ALA A 67 91.25 10.09 -26.85
C ALA A 67 89.89 10.74 -27.16
N ALA A 68 89.53 10.90 -28.45
CA ALA A 68 88.20 11.37 -28.84
C ALA A 68 87.11 10.38 -28.39
N SER A 69 87.25 9.10 -28.75
CA SER A 69 86.31 8.03 -28.37
C SER A 69 86.16 7.88 -26.85
N PHE A 70 87.25 7.97 -26.09
CA PHE A 70 87.21 7.94 -24.63
C PHE A 70 86.49 9.15 -24.03
N ASN A 71 86.68 10.35 -24.59
CA ASN A 71 85.94 11.54 -24.17
C ASN A 71 84.44 11.43 -24.48
N ASP A 72 84.04 10.78 -25.57
CA ASP A 72 82.63 10.54 -25.87
C ASP A 72 82.02 9.52 -24.90
N LEU A 73 82.71 8.40 -24.61
CA LEU A 73 82.30 7.45 -23.56
C LEU A 73 82.20 8.11 -22.18
N LEU A 74 83.03 9.11 -21.86
CA LEU A 74 82.89 9.91 -20.64
C LEU A 74 81.66 10.82 -20.65
N LYS A 75 81.21 11.34 -21.80
CA LYS A 75 79.95 12.09 -21.92
C LYS A 75 78.76 11.15 -21.72
N ASP A 76 78.79 9.98 -22.35
CA ASP A 76 77.73 8.96 -22.26
C ASP A 76 77.60 8.41 -20.83
N ARG A 77 78.73 8.19 -20.14
CA ARG A 77 78.71 7.88 -18.72
C ARG A 77 78.06 8.99 -17.89
N ARG A 78 78.41 10.26 -18.15
CA ARG A 78 77.83 11.41 -17.44
C ARG A 78 76.34 11.62 -17.74
N SER A 79 75.84 11.22 -18.91
CA SER A 79 74.39 11.26 -19.20
C SER A 79 73.66 10.11 -18.52
N ALA A 80 74.22 8.90 -18.54
CA ALA A 80 73.69 7.75 -17.79
C ALA A 80 73.67 8.00 -16.27
N ASP A 81 74.73 8.58 -15.70
CA ASP A 81 74.79 8.94 -14.28
C ASP A 81 73.68 9.96 -13.89
N LYS A 82 73.32 10.89 -14.78
CA LYS A 82 72.18 11.80 -14.59
C LYS A 82 70.84 11.06 -14.65
N GLN A 83 70.63 10.23 -15.68
CA GLN A 83 69.42 9.42 -15.82
C GLN A 83 69.20 8.51 -14.60
N LEU A 84 70.26 7.90 -14.05
CA LEU A 84 70.19 7.11 -12.82
C LEU A 84 69.81 7.96 -11.60
N LEU A 85 70.20 9.23 -11.55
CA LEU A 85 69.86 10.14 -10.45
C LEU A 85 68.41 10.63 -10.56
N ASP A 86 67.93 10.91 -11.77
CA ASP A 86 66.54 11.31 -12.02
C ASP A 86 65.57 10.14 -11.79
N LEU A 87 65.87 8.94 -12.28
CA LEU A 87 65.11 7.71 -11.97
C LEU A 87 65.07 7.40 -10.46
N ARG A 88 66.13 7.72 -9.70
CA ARG A 88 66.11 7.59 -8.24
C ARG A 88 65.14 8.57 -7.58
N ARG A 89 65.06 9.82 -8.07
CA ARG A 89 64.09 10.82 -7.61
C ARG A 89 62.67 10.36 -7.90
N GLU A 90 62.38 9.93 -9.12
CA GLU A 90 61.06 9.38 -9.50
C GLU A 90 60.64 8.21 -8.61
N ILE A 91 61.57 7.30 -8.29
CA ILE A 91 61.34 6.19 -7.36
C ILE A 91 61.01 6.68 -5.94
N ASP A 92 61.68 7.72 -5.46
CA ASP A 92 61.44 8.27 -4.11
C ASP A 92 60.13 9.09 -4.05
N GLU A 93 59.78 9.83 -5.10
CA GLU A 93 58.48 10.48 -5.27
C GLU A 93 57.33 9.45 -5.33
N ALA A 94 57.51 8.36 -6.09
CA ALA A 94 56.55 7.27 -6.13
C ALA A 94 56.35 6.59 -4.76
N LYS A 95 57.41 6.45 -3.94
CA LYS A 95 57.30 5.95 -2.56
C LYS A 95 56.47 6.89 -1.68
N LEU A 96 56.63 8.22 -1.83
CA LEU A 96 55.83 9.21 -1.12
C LEU A 96 54.35 9.08 -1.49
N HIS A 97 54.02 9.02 -2.79
CA HIS A 97 52.64 8.80 -3.24
C HIS A 97 52.04 7.45 -2.77
N VAL A 98 52.84 6.39 -2.67
CA VAL A 98 52.39 5.11 -2.08
C VAL A 98 52.12 5.26 -0.58
N ALA A 99 52.89 6.08 0.14
CA ALA A 99 52.64 6.38 1.55
C ALA A 99 51.37 7.23 1.74
N GLU A 100 51.14 8.24 0.90
CA GLU A 100 49.89 9.01 0.85
C GLU A 100 48.68 8.12 0.51
N GLY A 101 48.82 7.21 -0.45
CA GLY A 101 47.80 6.20 -0.77
C GLY A 101 47.36 5.39 0.45
N ARG A 102 48.27 5.07 1.38
CA ARG A 102 47.92 4.38 2.64
C ARG A 102 47.10 5.25 3.58
N THR A 103 47.35 6.56 3.67
CA THR A 103 46.55 7.46 4.51
C THR A 103 45.14 7.64 3.93
N PHE A 104 45.00 7.75 2.60
CA PHE A 104 43.69 7.76 1.94
C PHE A 104 42.90 6.46 2.15
N ILE A 105 43.55 5.29 2.15
CA ILE A 105 42.90 4.01 2.49
C ILE A 105 42.39 4.03 3.95
N GLN A 106 43.18 4.54 4.90
CA GLN A 106 42.76 4.67 6.29
C GLN A 106 41.58 5.64 6.45
N GLN A 107 41.62 6.79 5.77
CA GLN A 107 40.51 7.75 5.74
C GLN A 107 39.24 7.15 5.13
N LYS A 108 39.34 6.44 4.00
CA LYS A 108 38.22 5.71 3.39
C LYS A 108 37.61 4.67 4.35
N MET A 109 38.45 3.94 5.08
CA MET A 109 37.97 2.96 6.08
C MET A 109 37.33 3.63 7.29
N ARG A 110 37.83 4.80 7.72
CA ARG A 110 37.23 5.61 8.78
C ARG A 110 35.86 6.14 8.35
N LEU A 111 35.78 6.85 7.23
CA LEU A 111 34.53 7.38 6.68
C LEU A 111 33.52 6.25 6.40
N GLY A 112 33.99 5.10 5.90
CA GLY A 112 33.14 3.92 5.71
C GLY A 112 32.58 3.32 7.01
N LYS A 113 33.28 3.47 8.16
CA LYS A 113 32.75 3.12 9.48
C LYS A 113 31.75 4.17 9.97
N GLU A 114 32.06 5.46 9.80
CA GLU A 114 31.17 6.57 10.18
C GLU A 114 29.84 6.51 9.42
N ILE A 115 29.87 6.29 8.09
CA ILE A 115 28.67 6.07 7.26
C ILE A 115 27.86 4.87 7.77
N LYS A 116 28.50 3.72 8.05
CA LYS A 116 27.80 2.54 8.58
C LYS A 116 27.17 2.80 9.94
N ALA A 117 27.84 3.54 10.82
CA ALA A 117 27.32 3.92 12.13
C ALA A 117 26.10 4.84 11.99
N GLU A 118 26.15 5.82 11.08
CA GLU A 118 25.02 6.74 10.86
C GLU A 118 23.84 6.03 10.16
N VAL A 119 24.10 5.10 9.23
CA VAL A 119 23.05 4.23 8.64
C VAL A 119 22.39 3.35 9.71
N LEU A 120 23.17 2.73 10.59
CA LEU A 120 22.64 1.95 11.72
C LEU A 120 21.82 2.81 12.70
N LYS A 121 22.28 4.04 12.97
CA LYS A 121 21.58 5.02 13.82
C LYS A 121 20.28 5.48 13.18
N CYS A 122 20.27 5.83 11.90
CA CYS A 122 19.06 6.18 11.15
C CYS A 122 18.07 5.01 11.08
N SER A 123 18.55 3.79 10.83
CA SER A 123 17.72 2.58 10.84
C SER A 123 17.11 2.31 12.22
N LYS A 124 17.89 2.50 13.30
CA LYS A 124 17.39 2.39 14.67
C LYS A 124 16.36 3.47 15.00
N LEU A 125 16.62 4.73 14.66
CA LEU A 125 15.67 5.84 14.84
C LEU A 125 14.38 5.63 14.03
N GLN A 126 14.50 5.08 12.81
CA GLN A 126 13.36 4.70 11.99
C GLN A 126 12.55 3.56 12.64
N GLN A 127 13.21 2.56 13.22
CA GLN A 127 12.55 1.51 14.00
C GLN A 127 11.87 2.06 15.26
N GLU A 128 12.49 3.02 15.95
CA GLU A 128 11.91 3.75 17.09
C GLU A 128 10.74 4.67 16.68
N LEU A 129 10.68 5.14 15.43
CA LEU A 129 9.54 5.88 14.90
C LEU A 129 8.39 4.96 14.43
N GLU A 130 8.71 3.84 13.79
CA GLU A 130 7.74 2.83 13.35
C GLU A 130 7.11 2.09 14.53
N ARG A 131 7.92 1.83 15.57
CA ARG A 131 7.51 1.19 16.83
C ARG A 131 8.12 1.97 17.98
N PRO A 132 7.53 3.12 18.39
CA PRO A 132 7.93 3.82 19.59
C PRO A 132 7.94 2.81 20.73
N MET A 133 9.14 2.63 21.30
CA MET A 133 9.43 1.67 22.37
C MET A 133 8.24 1.67 23.34
N ASN A 134 7.56 0.53 23.43
CA ASN A 134 6.24 0.39 24.08
C ASN A 134 6.29 0.50 25.62
N VAL A 135 7.15 1.36 26.15
CA VAL A 135 7.11 1.97 27.49
C VAL A 135 5.96 2.99 27.51
N HIS A 136 4.78 2.44 27.30
CA HIS A 136 3.48 3.08 27.43
C HIS A 136 3.47 3.83 28.78
N ARG A 137 3.18 5.14 28.75
CA ARG A 137 3.52 6.12 29.82
C ARG A 137 3.24 5.66 31.26
N TRP A 138 2.12 4.96 31.49
CA TRP A 138 1.72 4.35 32.76
C TRP A 138 2.76 3.39 33.38
N ARG A 139 3.45 2.58 32.58
CA ARG A 139 4.50 1.64 33.09
C ARG A 139 5.72 2.38 33.62
N ARG A 140 6.07 3.53 33.04
CA ARG A 140 7.11 4.43 33.55
C ARG A 140 6.64 5.23 34.77
N LEU A 141 5.38 5.65 34.77
CA LEU A 141 4.76 6.35 35.90
C LEU A 141 4.78 5.47 37.17
N GLN A 142 4.42 4.20 37.06
CA GLN A 142 4.45 3.22 38.16
C GLN A 142 5.83 3.10 38.85
N SER A 143 6.93 3.29 38.11
CA SER A 143 8.30 3.25 38.64
C SER A 143 8.85 4.60 39.11
N SER A 144 8.21 5.72 38.76
CA SER A 144 8.76 7.07 38.97
C SER A 144 7.92 7.94 39.91
N ASP A 145 6.60 7.75 39.94
CA ASP A 145 5.69 8.45 40.85
C ASP A 145 4.42 7.62 41.09
N MET A 146 4.36 6.98 42.25
CA MET A 146 3.23 6.16 42.67
C MET A 146 1.96 7.00 42.87
N GLN A 147 2.07 8.24 43.34
CA GLN A 147 0.90 9.06 43.69
C GLN A 147 0.12 9.50 42.45
N THR A 148 0.81 9.92 41.39
CA THR A 148 0.10 10.24 40.13
C THR A 148 -0.44 8.98 39.44
N PHE A 149 0.23 7.83 39.57
CA PHE A 149 -0.30 6.55 39.07
C PHE A 149 -1.59 6.14 39.80
N GLU A 150 -1.65 6.23 41.12
CA GLU A 150 -2.86 5.96 41.92
C GLU A 150 -4.01 6.90 41.56
N ARG A 151 -3.75 8.21 41.42
CA ARG A 151 -4.75 9.18 40.94
C ARG A 151 -5.26 8.83 39.55
N LEU A 152 -4.38 8.43 38.62
CA LEU A 152 -4.77 8.05 37.25
C LEU A 152 -5.61 6.76 37.24
N LYS A 153 -5.23 5.76 38.05
CA LYS A 153 -6.01 4.55 38.26
C LYS A 153 -7.40 4.89 38.81
N ARG A 154 -7.47 5.80 39.78
CA ARG A 154 -8.74 6.25 40.36
C ARG A 154 -9.63 6.98 39.33
N VAL A 155 -9.05 7.83 38.48
CA VAL A 155 -9.78 8.45 37.37
C VAL A 155 -10.34 7.38 36.42
N ARG A 156 -9.57 6.34 36.09
CA ARG A 156 -10.05 5.23 35.24
C ARG A 156 -11.17 4.41 35.88
N GLU A 157 -11.08 4.11 37.17
CA GLU A 157 -12.16 3.46 37.93
C GLU A 157 -13.44 4.31 37.94
N LEU A 158 -13.31 5.63 38.14
CA LEU A 158 -14.44 6.56 38.10
C LEU A 158 -15.04 6.68 36.70
N GLN A 159 -14.22 6.67 35.64
CA GLN A 159 -14.70 6.63 34.25
C GLN A 159 -15.48 5.35 33.94
N GLN A 160 -15.01 4.18 34.39
CA GLN A 160 -15.75 2.92 34.23
C GLN A 160 -17.09 2.94 34.97
N ARG A 161 -17.12 3.45 36.21
CA ARG A 161 -18.36 3.63 36.97
C ARG A 161 -19.31 4.63 36.31
N LEU A 162 -18.79 5.71 35.71
CA LEU A 162 -19.59 6.70 34.99
C LEU A 162 -20.23 6.09 33.73
N ILE A 163 -19.48 5.28 32.97
CA ILE A 163 -20.01 4.55 31.80
C ILE A 163 -21.12 3.59 32.25
N GLN A 164 -20.90 2.81 33.31
CA GLN A 164 -21.91 1.90 33.87
C GLN A 164 -23.18 2.65 34.31
N ALA A 165 -23.02 3.78 35.03
CA ALA A 165 -24.14 4.62 35.43
C ALA A 165 -24.89 5.21 34.23
N GLN A 166 -24.19 5.61 33.17
CA GLN A 166 -24.81 6.09 31.93
C GLN A 166 -25.57 4.98 31.20
N GLU A 167 -25.05 3.75 31.17
CA GLU A 167 -25.76 2.58 30.64
C GLU A 167 -27.01 2.25 31.44
N GLU A 168 -27.00 2.41 32.77
CA GLU A 168 -28.19 2.27 33.63
C GLU A 168 -29.23 3.37 33.38
N VAL A 169 -28.81 4.63 33.19
CA VAL A 169 -29.69 5.74 32.82
C VAL A 169 -30.37 5.44 31.48
N VAL A 170 -29.61 5.04 30.45
CA VAL A 170 -30.16 4.69 29.13
C VAL A 170 -31.11 3.48 29.18
N LYS A 171 -30.90 2.53 30.10
CA LYS A 171 -31.88 1.45 30.34
C LYS A 171 -33.19 1.99 30.93
N LYS A 172 -33.11 2.85 31.94
CA LYS A 172 -34.29 3.50 32.56
C LYS A 172 -35.05 4.39 31.59
N GLU A 173 -34.36 5.13 30.72
CA GLU A 173 -34.98 5.93 29.64
C GLU A 173 -35.78 5.04 28.67
N LYS A 174 -35.26 3.85 28.32
CA LYS A 174 -36.00 2.86 27.51
C LYS A 174 -37.22 2.30 28.22
N GLU A 175 -37.13 2.03 29.52
CA GLU A 175 -38.29 1.61 30.33
C GLU A 175 -39.36 2.70 30.44
N ILE A 176 -38.95 3.97 30.56
CA ILE A 176 -39.86 5.13 30.59
C ILE A 176 -40.56 5.27 29.24
N THR A 177 -39.83 5.32 28.13
CA THR A 177 -40.42 5.45 26.78
C THR A 177 -41.35 4.29 26.40
N ALA A 178 -41.06 3.07 26.87
CA ALA A 178 -41.98 1.93 26.74
C ALA A 178 -43.29 2.17 27.52
N LYS A 179 -43.20 2.57 28.80
CA LYS A 179 -44.38 2.90 29.63
C LYS A 179 -45.17 4.10 29.11
N GLU A 180 -44.52 5.10 28.53
CA GLU A 180 -45.16 6.23 27.88
C GLU A 180 -45.94 5.79 26.64
N SER A 181 -45.38 4.87 25.84
CA SER A 181 -46.08 4.26 24.70
C SER A 181 -47.30 3.44 25.14
N GLU A 182 -47.16 2.62 26.18
CA GLU A 182 -48.27 1.88 26.80
C GLU A 182 -49.35 2.84 27.33
N PHE A 183 -48.95 3.90 28.05
CA PHE A 183 -49.87 4.93 28.55
C PHE A 183 -50.60 5.65 27.43
N MET A 184 -49.91 6.00 26.33
CA MET A 184 -50.54 6.61 25.16
C MET A 184 -51.50 5.65 24.45
N SER A 185 -51.17 4.37 24.37
CA SER A 185 -52.06 3.31 23.85
C SER A 185 -53.32 3.16 24.71
N LEU A 186 -53.16 3.08 26.04
CA LEU A 186 -54.26 3.04 27.00
C LEU A 186 -55.12 4.31 26.96
N LYS A 187 -54.50 5.50 26.83
CA LYS A 187 -55.20 6.77 26.68
C LYS A 187 -56.01 6.82 25.38
N ALA A 188 -55.46 6.32 24.28
CA ALA A 188 -56.18 6.21 23.01
C ALA A 188 -57.31 5.16 23.07
N ALA A 189 -57.15 4.07 23.82
CA ALA A 189 -58.21 3.11 24.08
C ALA A 189 -59.32 3.71 24.95
N LEU A 190 -58.97 4.48 25.99
CA LEU A 190 -59.91 5.18 26.85
C LEU A 190 -60.71 6.24 26.08
N GLN A 191 -60.07 7.01 25.18
CA GLN A 191 -60.76 7.94 24.28
C GLN A 191 -61.71 7.27 23.27
N LYS A 192 -61.55 5.96 23.02
CA LYS A 192 -62.48 5.17 22.19
C LYS A 192 -63.63 4.56 23.00
N GLN A 193 -63.58 4.61 24.34
CA GLN A 193 -64.71 4.18 25.15
C GLN A 193 -65.80 5.26 25.11
N PRO A 194 -67.07 4.88 24.86
CA PRO A 194 -68.18 5.84 24.88
C PRO A 194 -68.31 6.46 26.28
N GLY A 195 -68.43 7.79 26.35
CA GLY A 195 -68.54 8.51 27.62
C GLY A 195 -69.83 8.19 28.41
N PRO A 196 -69.94 8.69 29.66
CA PRO A 196 -71.15 8.50 30.46
C PRO A 196 -72.41 9.03 29.77
N GLU A 197 -72.31 10.11 28.99
CA GLU A 197 -73.42 10.66 28.20
C GLU A 197 -74.04 9.65 27.21
N ILE A 198 -73.23 8.74 26.66
CA ILE A 198 -73.72 7.66 25.78
C ILE A 198 -74.34 6.53 26.60
N HIS A 199 -73.85 6.29 27.82
CA HIS A 199 -74.49 5.34 28.74
C HIS A 199 -75.88 5.83 29.18
N ASP A 200 -76.04 7.13 29.45
CA ASP A 200 -77.33 7.75 29.75
C ASP A 200 -78.30 7.69 28.55
N GLN A 201 -77.79 7.90 27.32
CA GLN A 201 -78.57 7.70 26.10
C GLN A 201 -79.01 6.24 25.91
N ILE A 202 -78.14 5.27 26.19
CA ILE A 202 -78.50 3.84 26.18
C ILE A 202 -79.56 3.56 27.26
N LEU A 203 -79.44 4.12 28.46
CA LEU A 203 -80.42 3.97 29.54
C LEU A 203 -81.80 4.53 29.14
N LEU A 204 -81.83 5.72 28.52
CA LEU A 204 -83.04 6.34 27.97
C LEU A 204 -83.68 5.48 26.88
N LEU A 205 -82.89 4.97 25.93
CA LEU A 205 -83.38 4.05 24.90
C LEU A 205 -83.90 2.75 25.51
N GLN A 206 -83.26 2.23 26.55
CA GLN A 206 -83.69 1.01 27.24
C GLN A 206 -84.99 1.21 28.03
N GLN A 207 -85.24 2.41 28.59
CA GLN A 207 -86.55 2.79 29.13
C GLN A 207 -87.60 2.93 28.03
N ALA A 208 -87.29 3.61 26.92
CA ALA A 208 -88.22 3.75 25.80
C ALA A 208 -88.65 2.39 25.20
N VAL A 209 -87.74 1.40 25.17
CA VAL A 209 -88.06 0.02 24.79
C VAL A 209 -89.00 -0.63 25.81
N LYS A 210 -88.79 -0.45 27.12
CA LYS A 210 -89.72 -0.96 28.16
C LYS A 210 -91.12 -0.33 28.03
N ASP A 211 -91.19 0.98 27.80
CA ASP A 211 -92.47 1.69 27.61
C ASP A 211 -93.19 1.25 26.33
N LYS A 212 -92.44 0.90 25.27
CA LYS A 212 -93.03 0.26 24.08
C LYS A 212 -93.50 -1.16 24.36
N GLN A 213 -92.80 -1.91 25.21
CA GLN A 213 -93.24 -3.24 25.64
C GLN A 213 -94.55 -3.18 26.44
N THR A 214 -94.71 -2.21 27.36
CA THR A 214 -95.95 -2.05 28.12
C THR A 214 -97.11 -1.60 27.22
N GLN A 215 -96.86 -0.68 26.27
CA GLN A 215 -97.84 -0.31 25.23
C GLN A 215 -98.30 -1.52 24.41
N LEU A 216 -97.39 -2.43 24.05
CA LEU A 216 -97.74 -3.68 23.38
C LEU A 216 -98.62 -4.58 24.25
N THR A 217 -98.30 -4.77 25.54
CA THR A 217 -99.14 -5.59 26.43
C THR A 217 -100.55 -5.03 26.62
N VAL A 218 -100.73 -3.70 26.64
CA VAL A 218 -102.06 -3.07 26.68
C VAL A 218 -102.81 -3.28 25.37
N LEU A 219 -102.14 -3.20 24.22
CA LEU A 219 -102.73 -3.53 22.91
C LEU A 219 -103.11 -5.01 22.80
N GLU A 220 -102.33 -5.92 23.38
CA GLU A 220 -102.65 -7.36 23.47
C GLU A 220 -103.88 -7.60 24.36
N MET A 221 -104.01 -6.92 25.50
CA MET A 221 -105.21 -6.96 26.34
C MET A 221 -106.44 -6.43 25.60
N ASN A 222 -106.35 -5.28 24.94
CA ASN A 222 -107.45 -4.73 24.14
C ASN A 222 -107.85 -5.69 22.99
N MET A 223 -106.88 -6.31 22.31
CA MET A 223 -107.13 -7.38 21.33
C MET A 223 -107.87 -8.58 21.94
N GLN A 224 -107.55 -8.95 23.18
CA GLN A 224 -108.23 -10.03 23.90
C GLN A 224 -109.67 -9.64 24.29
N GLU A 225 -109.90 -8.40 24.73
CA GLU A 225 -111.24 -7.86 24.98
C GLU A 225 -112.09 -7.83 23.69
N TYR A 226 -111.54 -7.38 22.56
CA TYR A 226 -112.25 -7.44 21.28
C TYR A 226 -112.57 -8.88 20.85
N ARG A 227 -111.67 -9.84 21.07
CA ARG A 227 -111.96 -11.28 20.84
C ARG A 227 -113.08 -11.79 21.73
N GLN A 228 -113.13 -11.35 22.99
CA GLN A 228 -114.20 -11.71 23.91
C GLN A 228 -115.54 -11.10 23.50
N GLN A 229 -115.57 -9.84 23.08
CA GLN A 229 -116.77 -9.20 22.49
C GLN A 229 -117.24 -9.94 21.23
N CYS A 230 -116.33 -10.42 20.37
CA CYS A 230 -116.71 -11.27 19.24
C CYS A 230 -117.34 -12.60 19.68
N HIS A 231 -116.86 -13.22 20.76
CA HIS A 231 -117.47 -14.43 21.32
C HIS A 231 -118.84 -14.17 21.94
N GLU A 232 -119.01 -13.07 22.69
CA GLU A 232 -120.28 -12.66 23.29
C GLU A 232 -121.34 -12.37 22.21
N ASN A 233 -120.99 -11.59 21.18
CA ASN A 233 -121.84 -11.36 20.01
C ASN A 233 -122.22 -12.67 19.29
N SER A 234 -121.29 -13.63 19.18
CA SER A 234 -121.56 -14.94 18.58
C SER A 234 -122.54 -15.77 19.43
N ALA A 235 -122.39 -15.74 20.77
CA ALA A 235 -123.29 -16.40 21.70
C ALA A 235 -124.71 -15.80 21.66
N ASP A 236 -124.83 -14.48 21.54
CA ASP A 236 -126.12 -13.80 21.40
C ASP A 236 -126.82 -14.09 20.08
N VAL A 237 -126.08 -14.18 18.96
CA VAL A 237 -126.62 -14.69 17.69
C VAL A 237 -127.11 -16.15 17.85
N GLY A 238 -126.41 -16.96 18.64
CA GLY A 238 -126.85 -18.32 19.01
C GLY A 238 -128.15 -18.34 19.84
N ARG A 239 -128.26 -17.44 20.83
CA ARG A 239 -129.45 -17.27 21.69
C ARG A 239 -130.67 -16.81 20.90
N LEU A 240 -130.51 -15.79 20.06
CA LEU A 240 -131.59 -15.29 19.19
C LEU A 240 -132.05 -16.36 18.19
N ARG A 241 -131.13 -17.18 17.64
CA ARG A 241 -131.49 -18.33 16.80
C ARG A 241 -132.26 -19.42 17.56
N LYS A 242 -132.01 -19.63 18.85
CA LYS A 242 -132.82 -20.52 19.70
C LYS A 242 -134.21 -19.94 19.96
N GLN A 243 -134.29 -18.68 20.37
CA GLN A 243 -135.58 -18.01 20.61
C GLN A 243 -136.46 -17.94 19.34
N MET A 244 -135.86 -17.80 18.16
CA MET A 244 -136.58 -17.88 16.89
C MET A 244 -137.14 -19.28 16.62
N LYS A 245 -136.43 -20.35 17.02
CA LYS A 245 -136.94 -21.73 16.95
C LYS A 245 -138.03 -21.97 18.00
N GLU A 246 -137.81 -21.56 19.24
CA GLU A 246 -138.78 -21.71 20.33
C GLU A 246 -140.09 -20.98 20.01
N MET A 247 -140.06 -19.75 19.47
CA MET A 247 -141.28 -19.08 18.99
C MET A 247 -141.93 -19.78 17.78
N ASN A 248 -141.15 -20.37 16.88
CA ASN A 248 -141.67 -21.15 15.75
C ASN A 248 -142.37 -22.42 16.24
N ASP A 249 -141.79 -23.11 17.21
CA ASP A 249 -142.30 -24.35 17.76
C ASP A 249 -143.52 -24.10 18.66
N ASP A 250 -143.50 -23.05 19.50
CA ASP A 250 -144.67 -22.53 20.24
C ASP A 250 -145.84 -22.15 19.31
N PHE A 251 -145.55 -21.58 18.14
CA PHE A 251 -146.57 -21.23 17.15
C PHE A 251 -147.17 -22.48 16.48
N ILE A 252 -146.34 -23.50 16.21
CA ILE A 252 -146.79 -24.81 15.71
C ILE A 252 -147.61 -25.56 16.78
N GLU A 253 -147.24 -25.47 18.06
CA GLU A 253 -147.93 -26.14 19.17
C GLU A 253 -149.27 -25.47 19.51
N LYS A 254 -149.32 -24.12 19.56
CA LYS A 254 -150.60 -23.37 19.64
C LYS A 254 -151.50 -23.59 18.43
N SER A 255 -150.95 -23.91 17.26
CA SER A 255 -151.73 -24.32 16.08
C SER A 255 -152.30 -25.75 16.17
N ARG A 256 -152.10 -26.47 17.29
CA ARG A 256 -152.42 -27.91 17.42
C ARG A 256 -153.48 -28.25 18.47
N GLU A 257 -153.71 -27.40 19.48
CA GLU A 257 -154.65 -27.70 20.59
C GLU A 257 -156.00 -26.96 20.53
N SER A 258 -156.13 -25.82 19.84
CA SER A 258 -157.39 -25.07 19.74
C SER A 258 -158.07 -25.22 18.38
N PHE A 259 -158.96 -26.21 18.29
CA PHE A 259 -159.75 -26.70 17.13
C PHE A 259 -159.02 -27.59 16.10
N PRO A 260 -159.64 -28.71 15.68
CA PRO A 260 -159.16 -29.50 14.56
C PRO A 260 -159.52 -28.82 13.23
N SER A 261 -158.52 -28.48 12.41
CA SER A 261 -158.36 -29.03 11.04
C SER A 261 -157.31 -28.26 10.22
N ARG A 262 -156.52 -29.01 9.44
CA ARG A 262 -155.86 -28.59 8.17
C ARG A 262 -154.57 -27.72 8.24
N ALA A 263 -153.43 -28.41 8.37
CA ALA A 263 -152.37 -28.60 7.34
C ALA A 263 -152.23 -27.60 6.15
N PRO A 264 -151.06 -27.48 5.44
CA PRO A 264 -149.65 -27.88 5.78
C PRO A 264 -148.50 -26.96 5.18
N LEU A 265 -147.23 -27.42 5.28
CA LEU A 265 -146.05 -27.23 4.37
C LEU A 265 -145.01 -26.06 4.53
N LEU A 266 -143.73 -26.47 4.75
CA LEU A 266 -142.48 -26.21 3.96
C LEU A 266 -142.00 -24.73 3.66
N PRO A 267 -140.81 -24.49 3.01
CA PRO A 267 -139.44 -24.70 3.52
C PRO A 267 -138.46 -23.52 3.17
N SER A 268 -137.13 -23.76 3.18
CA SER A 268 -136.05 -23.06 2.42
C SER A 268 -135.69 -21.59 2.83
N SER A 269 -134.49 -21.02 2.61
CA SER A 269 -133.13 -21.46 2.20
C SER A 269 -132.15 -20.25 2.20
N ASP A 270 -130.82 -20.47 2.27
CA ASP A 270 -129.76 -19.71 1.54
C ASP A 270 -129.58 -18.18 1.79
N THR A 271 -128.48 -17.44 1.47
CA THR A 271 -127.11 -17.72 0.95
C THR A 271 -126.14 -16.51 1.20
N ASN A 272 -124.82 -16.75 1.09
CA ASN A 272 -123.71 -15.95 0.50
C ASN A 272 -123.37 -14.47 0.87
N GLY A 273 -122.08 -14.14 0.70
CA GLY A 273 -121.54 -12.76 0.54
C GLY A 273 -119.98 -12.67 0.61
N GLU A 274 -119.31 -12.24 -0.46
CA GLU A 274 -117.83 -12.18 -0.63
C GLU A 274 -117.25 -10.74 -0.83
N GLY A 275 -115.91 -10.55 -0.75
CA GLY A 275 -115.12 -9.45 -1.38
C GLY A 275 -113.98 -8.83 -0.50
N ASN A 276 -112.66 -8.75 -0.85
CA ASN A 276 -111.84 -8.01 -1.88
C ASN A 276 -111.49 -6.53 -1.47
N VAL A 277 -110.35 -5.84 -1.76
CA VAL A 277 -109.22 -5.97 -2.75
C VAL A 277 -107.85 -5.35 -2.28
N SER A 278 -106.73 -6.10 -2.42
CA SER A 278 -105.29 -5.85 -2.80
C SER A 278 -104.50 -4.46 -2.63
N PRO A 279 -103.31 -4.15 -3.26
CA PRO A 279 -102.07 -3.68 -2.55
C PRO A 279 -101.23 -2.51 -3.20
N LEU A 280 -99.96 -2.22 -2.79
CA LEU A 280 -98.76 -1.91 -3.66
C LEU A 280 -97.41 -1.58 -2.92
N ASP A 281 -96.29 -1.56 -3.68
CA ASP A 281 -94.85 -1.46 -3.27
C ASP A 281 -94.15 -0.08 -3.44
N PHE A 282 -92.93 0.12 -2.87
CA PHE A 282 -91.80 0.87 -3.51
C PHE A 282 -90.37 0.53 -2.98
N LEU A 283 -89.31 1.03 -3.64
CA LEU A 283 -87.94 0.47 -3.78
C LEU A 283 -86.74 1.23 -3.15
N GLY A 284 -85.60 0.54 -2.98
CA GLY A 284 -84.19 1.06 -2.96
C GLY A 284 -83.64 1.52 -1.60
N GLY A 285 -82.34 1.53 -1.24
CA GLY A 285 -81.05 1.13 -1.84
C GLY A 285 -79.91 1.53 -0.86
N SER A 286 -78.65 1.06 -0.90
CA SER A 286 -77.95 0.22 -1.89
C SER A 286 -76.89 -0.73 -1.26
N ARG A 287 -75.61 -0.32 -1.16
CA ARG A 287 -74.45 -0.98 -0.50
C ARG A 287 -73.44 0.08 -0.09
#